data_AF-A0A940U0P7-F1
#
_entry.id   AF-A0A940U0P7-F1
#
_cell.length_a   1.000
_cell.length_b   1.000
_cell.length_c   1.000
_cell.angle_alpha   90.00
_cell.angle_beta   90.00
_cell.angle_gamma   90.00
#
_symmetry.space_group_name_H-M   'P 1'
#
loop_
_entity.id
_entity.type
_entity.pdbx_description
1 polymer ?
#
loop_
_entity_poly.entity_id
_entity_poly.type
_entity_poly.pdbx_seq_one_letter_code
_entity_poly.pdbx_strand_id
1 'polypeptide(L)'
;GMIEFIWGTNTRVYTPPIFPLEPITVGFIKISNVYLWSFILAILLFVIFAAFFKYSHWGLAMQATADDETAALSLGVSARFVYAGAWAIAFMSAGVGGALLGNINGINISVGYLGLLVLPAVVLGGLNSIPGAILGGITVGVLQNLSGAYLDRYFPGGVKEVFPFAFMAVFLLFKPYGFWGWERIERM
;
A
#
# COMPACT_ATOMS: atom_id res chain seq x y z
N GLY A 1 -6.67 9.68 20.77
CA GLY A 1 -6.69 11.02 21.40
C GLY A 1 -7.96 11.79 21.07
N MET A 2 -7.90 12.82 20.22
CA MET A 2 -9.05 13.72 19.98
C MET A 2 -10.17 13.08 19.13
N ILE A 3 -9.83 12.25 18.16
CA ILE A 3 -10.82 11.57 17.28
C ILE A 3 -11.67 10.57 18.08
N GLU A 4 -11.06 9.84 19.03
CA GLU A 4 -11.76 8.88 19.88
C GLU A 4 -12.74 9.56 20.84
N PHE A 5 -12.42 10.78 21.29
CA PHE A 5 -13.29 11.55 22.16
C PHE A 5 -14.58 12.00 21.45
N ILE A 6 -14.50 12.31 20.16
CA ILE A 6 -15.63 12.83 19.38
C ILE A 6 -16.42 11.69 18.70
N TRP A 7 -15.76 10.65 18.18
CA TRP A 7 -16.40 9.58 17.40
C TRP A 7 -16.61 8.26 18.17
N GLY A 8 -16.01 8.11 19.36
CA GLY A 8 -16.03 6.88 20.15
C GLY A 8 -15.09 5.79 19.62
N THR A 9 -14.98 4.69 20.35
CA THR A 9 -14.11 3.54 20.03
C THR A 9 -14.82 2.40 19.31
N ASN A 10 -16.14 2.54 19.10
CA ASN A 10 -16.96 1.49 18.49
C ASN A 10 -16.63 1.33 17.00
N THR A 11 -16.50 0.06 16.56
CA THR A 11 -16.29 -0.27 15.15
C THR A 11 -17.50 0.17 14.34
N ARG A 12 -17.29 1.08 13.39
CA ARG A 12 -18.33 1.58 12.48
C ARG A 12 -18.20 0.87 11.14
N VAL A 13 -19.24 0.13 10.74
CA VAL A 13 -19.30 -0.51 9.43
C VAL A 13 -20.11 0.37 8.48
N TYR A 14 -19.77 0.40 7.19
CA TYR A 14 -20.53 1.14 6.20
C TYR A 14 -21.97 0.60 6.09
N THR A 15 -22.94 1.45 6.40
CA THR A 15 -24.38 1.21 6.21
C THR A 15 -24.95 2.31 5.30
N PRO A 16 -25.34 2.01 4.05
CA PRO A 16 -25.37 0.70 3.40
C PRO A 16 -23.97 0.16 3.02
N PRO A 17 -23.82 -1.18 2.90
CA PRO A 17 -22.55 -1.78 2.50
C PRO A 17 -22.22 -1.43 1.04
N ILE A 18 -20.96 -1.07 0.76
CA ILE A 18 -20.50 -0.70 -0.60
C ILE A 18 -20.59 -1.89 -1.56
N PHE A 19 -20.46 -3.12 -1.05
CA PHE A 19 -20.59 -4.37 -1.81
C PHE A 19 -21.65 -5.28 -1.20
N PRO A 20 -22.36 -6.09 -2.01
CA PRO A 20 -23.32 -7.05 -1.49
C PRO A 20 -22.64 -7.99 -0.49
N LEU A 21 -23.18 -8.10 0.73
CA LEU A 21 -22.63 -8.95 1.79
C LEU A 21 -22.85 -10.45 1.53
N GLU A 22 -23.67 -10.81 0.55
CA GLU A 22 -23.98 -12.19 0.19
C GLU A 22 -22.73 -12.89 -0.38
N PRO A 23 -22.23 -13.95 0.28
CA PRO A 23 -21.09 -14.71 -0.23
C PRO A 23 -21.46 -15.45 -1.50
N ILE A 24 -20.59 -15.40 -2.51
CA ILE A 24 -20.76 -16.24 -3.70
C ILE A 24 -20.25 -17.64 -3.33
N THR A 25 -21.16 -18.60 -3.29
CA THR A 25 -20.83 -20.01 -3.08
C THR A 25 -20.49 -20.67 -4.40
N VAL A 26 -19.22 -21.06 -4.59
CA VAL A 26 -18.80 -21.93 -5.70
C VAL A 26 -18.48 -23.30 -5.10
N GLY A 27 -19.45 -24.22 -5.13
CA GLY A 27 -19.32 -25.55 -4.53
C GLY A 27 -19.11 -25.47 -3.00
N PHE A 28 -18.01 -26.04 -2.50
CA PHE A 28 -17.65 -26.03 -1.07
C PHE A 28 -16.92 -24.75 -0.62
N ILE A 29 -16.54 -23.86 -1.53
CA ILE A 29 -15.77 -22.65 -1.23
C ILE A 29 -16.74 -21.47 -1.09
N LYS A 30 -16.77 -20.87 0.10
CA LYS A 30 -17.49 -19.61 0.37
C LYS A 30 -16.52 -18.45 0.19
N ILE A 31 -16.66 -17.72 -0.91
CA ILE A 31 -15.88 -16.49 -1.12
C ILE A 31 -16.75 -15.32 -0.70
N SER A 32 -16.32 -14.57 0.31
CA SER A 32 -17.00 -13.33 0.68
C SER A 32 -16.78 -12.31 -0.45
N ASN A 33 -17.90 -11.80 -0.94
CA ASN A 33 -17.96 -10.88 -2.08
C ASN A 33 -17.16 -9.59 -1.82
N VAL A 34 -17.06 -9.17 -0.55
CA VAL A 34 -16.26 -8.03 -0.11
C VAL A 34 -14.78 -8.20 -0.46
N TYR A 35 -14.19 -9.37 -0.19
CA TYR A 35 -12.78 -9.62 -0.54
C TYR A 35 -12.57 -9.70 -2.05
N LEU A 36 -13.52 -10.29 -2.78
CA LEU A 36 -13.43 -10.43 -4.23
C LEU A 36 -13.49 -9.06 -4.92
N TRP A 37 -14.48 -8.22 -4.61
CA TRP A 37 -14.59 -6.88 -5.18
C TRP A 37 -13.45 -5.97 -4.75
N SER A 38 -13.02 -6.05 -3.48
CA SER A 38 -11.87 -5.27 -3.00
C SER A 38 -10.59 -5.65 -3.74
N PHE A 39 -10.39 -6.94 -4.01
CA PHE A 39 -9.25 -7.42 -4.79
C PHE A 39 -9.30 -6.95 -6.25
N ILE A 40 -10.46 -7.04 -6.90
CA ILE A 40 -10.65 -6.55 -8.27
C ILE A 40 -10.40 -5.04 -8.36
N LEU A 41 -10.96 -4.26 -7.45
CA LEU A 41 -10.76 -2.81 -7.40
C LEU A 41 -9.31 -2.43 -7.10
N ALA A 42 -8.65 -3.15 -6.20
CA ALA A 42 -7.23 -2.94 -5.92
C ALA A 42 -6.36 -3.20 -7.16
N ILE A 43 -6.60 -4.30 -7.89
CA ILE A 43 -5.88 -4.60 -9.14
C ILE A 43 -6.20 -3.54 -10.20
N LEU A 44 -7.46 -3.16 -10.35
CA LEU A 44 -7.88 -2.16 -11.35
C LEU A 44 -7.22 -0.81 -11.09
N LEU A 45 -7.25 -0.34 -9.84
CA LEU A 45 -6.58 0.89 -9.41
C LEU A 45 -5.07 0.81 -9.65
N PHE A 46 -4.47 -0.34 -9.34
CA PHE A 46 -3.06 -0.59 -9.60
C PHE A 46 -2.72 -0.49 -11.09
N VAL A 47 -3.49 -1.15 -11.96
CA VAL A 47 -3.28 -1.12 -13.43
C VAL A 47 -3.43 0.30 -13.95
N ILE A 48 -4.42 1.06 -13.46
CA ILE A 48 -4.61 2.46 -13.82
C ILE A 48 -3.39 3.30 -13.41
N PHE A 49 -2.87 3.14 -12.20
CA PHE A 49 -1.69 3.88 -11.76
C PHE A 49 -0.43 3.47 -12.52
N ALA A 50 -0.22 2.18 -12.73
CA ALA A 50 0.91 1.69 -13.53
C ALA A 50 0.85 2.24 -14.96
N ALA A 51 -0.33 2.26 -15.59
CA ALA A 51 -0.52 2.84 -16.91
C ALA A 51 -0.33 4.36 -16.90
N PHE A 52 -0.83 5.06 -15.88
CA PHE A 52 -0.63 6.50 -15.72
C PHE A 52 0.86 6.84 -15.64
N PHE A 53 1.62 6.17 -14.79
CA PHE A 53 3.05 6.43 -14.63
C PHE A 53 3.88 6.01 -15.85
N LYS A 54 3.43 5.01 -16.62
CA LYS A 54 4.16 4.52 -17.81
C LYS A 54 3.83 5.29 -19.09
N TYR A 55 2.58 5.71 -19.27
CA TYR A 55 2.09 6.25 -20.54
C TYR A 55 1.66 7.72 -20.48
N SER A 56 1.39 8.29 -19.29
CA SER A 56 0.97 9.70 -19.18
C SER A 56 2.17 10.64 -19.15
N HIS A 57 2.10 11.75 -19.89
CA HIS A 57 3.10 12.83 -19.83
C HIS A 57 3.30 13.38 -18.41
N TRP A 58 2.23 13.46 -17.62
CA TRP A 58 2.31 13.88 -16.22
C TRP A 58 3.06 12.87 -15.35
N GLY A 59 2.83 11.57 -15.56
CA GLY A 59 3.51 10.50 -14.83
C GLY A 59 5.01 10.43 -15.17
N LEU A 60 5.35 10.61 -16.44
CA LEU A 60 6.74 10.70 -16.92
C LEU A 60 7.46 11.94 -16.36
N ALA A 61 6.79 13.10 -16.34
CA ALA A 61 7.33 14.32 -15.75
C ALA A 61 7.59 14.18 -14.24
N MET A 62 6.71 13.47 -13.52
CA MET A 62 6.91 13.13 -12.10
C MET A 62 8.15 12.27 -11.89
N GLN A 63 8.35 11.23 -12.70
CA GLN A 63 9.55 10.37 -12.61
C GLN A 63 10.83 11.14 -12.96
N ALA A 64 10.82 11.95 -14.02
CA ALA A 64 11.97 12.76 -14.39
C ALA A 64 12.38 13.76 -13.29
N THR A 65 11.40 14.35 -12.60
CA THR A 65 11.65 15.25 -11.47
C THR A 65 12.19 14.49 -10.24
N ALA A 66 11.78 13.23 -10.05
CA ALA A 66 12.28 12.38 -8.96
C ALA A 66 13.73 11.91 -9.19
N ASP A 67 14.15 11.78 -10.45
CA ASP A 67 15.53 11.45 -10.83
C ASP A 67 16.46 12.65 -10.72
N ASP A 68 16.09 13.79 -11.33
CA ASP A 68 16.84 15.04 -11.23
C ASP A 68 15.91 16.26 -11.36
N GLU A 69 15.60 16.87 -10.21
CA GLU A 69 14.77 18.07 -10.12
C GLU A 69 15.38 19.25 -10.88
N THR A 70 16.71 19.42 -10.83
CA THR A 70 17.40 20.54 -11.48
C THR A 70 17.37 20.43 -13.00
N ALA A 71 17.56 19.23 -13.53
CA ALA A 71 17.42 18.94 -14.96
C ALA A 71 15.97 19.11 -15.43
N ALA A 72 14.99 18.63 -14.66
CA ALA A 72 13.58 18.77 -14.99
C ALA A 72 13.13 20.25 -15.04
N LEU A 73 13.59 21.07 -14.09
CA LEU A 73 13.35 22.52 -14.08
C LEU A 73 13.94 23.21 -15.32
N SER A 74 15.12 22.76 -15.77
CA SER A 74 15.78 23.28 -16.98
C SER A 74 15.01 22.97 -18.28
N LEU A 75 14.20 21.90 -18.26
CA LEU A 75 13.30 21.51 -19.36
C LEU A 75 11.93 22.21 -19.29
N GLY A 76 11.72 23.14 -18.35
CA GLY A 76 10.48 23.89 -18.18
C GLY A 76 9.40 23.14 -17.40
N VAL A 77 9.73 22.02 -16.75
CA VAL A 77 8.80 21.31 -15.86
C VAL A 77 8.67 22.10 -14.57
N SER A 78 7.43 22.42 -14.19
CA SER A 78 7.17 23.16 -12.96
C SER A 78 7.08 22.21 -11.76
N ALA A 79 8.13 22.19 -10.93
CA ALA A 79 8.18 21.34 -9.72
C ALA A 79 6.94 21.51 -8.83
N ARG A 80 6.43 22.75 -8.68
CA ARG A 80 5.21 23.03 -7.91
C ARG A 80 3.99 22.22 -8.36
N PHE A 81 3.75 22.11 -9.66
CA PHE A 81 2.60 21.36 -10.19
C PHE A 81 2.84 19.85 -10.12
N VAL A 82 4.08 19.41 -10.31
CA VAL A 82 4.49 18.01 -10.13
C VAL A 82 4.24 17.57 -8.69
N TYR A 83 4.68 18.33 -7.70
CA TYR A 83 4.44 18.05 -6.28
C TYR A 83 2.94 18.06 -5.95
N ALA A 84 2.20 19.07 -6.40
CA ALA A 84 0.76 19.14 -6.17
C ALA A 84 0.02 17.93 -6.79
N GLY A 85 0.40 17.52 -8.00
CA GLY A 85 -0.15 16.33 -8.65
C GLY A 85 0.19 15.05 -7.90
N ALA A 86 1.43 14.89 -7.44
CA ALA A 86 1.86 13.73 -6.68
C ALA A 86 1.08 13.61 -5.35
N TRP A 87 0.91 14.72 -4.63
CA TRP A 87 0.09 14.76 -3.41
C TRP A 87 -1.38 14.45 -3.69
N ALA A 88 -1.96 14.99 -4.77
CA ALA A 88 -3.34 14.69 -5.14
C ALA A 88 -3.54 13.19 -5.42
N ILE A 89 -2.61 12.56 -6.14
CA ILE A 89 -2.62 11.11 -6.41
C ILE A 89 -2.44 10.30 -5.11
N ALA A 90 -1.56 10.74 -4.22
CA ALA A 90 -1.36 10.11 -2.92
C ALA A 90 -2.64 10.15 -2.06
N PHE A 91 -3.31 11.30 -1.98
CA PHE A 91 -4.59 11.40 -1.25
C PHE A 91 -5.71 10.59 -1.90
N MET A 92 -5.78 10.57 -3.23
CA MET A 92 -6.77 9.78 -3.95
C MET A 92 -6.58 8.28 -3.71
N SER A 93 -5.34 7.78 -3.83
CA SER A 93 -5.01 6.38 -3.59
C SER A 93 -5.21 5.97 -2.13
N ALA A 94 -4.80 6.83 -1.17
CA ALA A 94 -5.04 6.62 0.25
C ALA A 94 -6.54 6.59 0.58
N GLY A 95 -7.34 7.45 -0.05
CA GLY A 95 -8.79 7.48 0.11
C GLY A 95 -9.46 6.20 -0.37
N VAL A 96 -9.09 5.72 -1.57
CA VAL A 96 -9.64 4.46 -2.10
C VAL A 96 -9.19 3.25 -1.26
N GLY A 97 -7.89 3.17 -0.93
CA GLY A 97 -7.36 2.09 -0.10
C GLY A 97 -7.98 2.06 1.30
N GLY A 98 -8.14 3.23 1.93
CA GLY A 98 -8.78 3.38 3.22
C GLY A 98 -10.26 2.98 3.20
N ALA A 99 -11.01 3.36 2.16
CA ALA A 99 -12.41 2.97 2.00
C ALA A 99 -12.58 1.45 1.83
N LEU A 100 -11.69 0.81 1.05
CA LEU A 100 -11.67 -0.65 0.92
C LEU A 100 -11.36 -1.34 2.25
N LEU A 101 -10.33 -0.89 2.97
CA LEU A 101 -9.97 -1.45 4.28
C LEU A 101 -11.07 -1.26 5.33
N GLY A 102 -11.72 -0.09 5.35
CA GLY A 102 -12.85 0.20 6.22
C GLY A 102 -14.07 -0.66 5.89
N ASN A 103 -14.24 -1.08 4.63
CA ASN A 103 -15.29 -2.02 4.26
C ASN A 103 -15.01 -3.44 4.77
N ILE A 104 -13.75 -3.89 4.65
CA ILE A 104 -13.34 -5.23 5.07
C ILE A 104 -13.34 -5.39 6.59
N ASN A 105 -12.73 -4.44 7.32
CA ASN A 105 -12.48 -4.58 8.75
C ASN A 105 -13.41 -3.73 9.64
N GLY A 106 -14.27 -2.91 9.03
CA GLY A 106 -14.92 -1.80 9.73
C GLY A 106 -13.91 -0.68 10.06
N ILE A 107 -14.41 0.52 10.29
CA ILE A 107 -13.59 1.64 10.75
C ILE A 107 -13.39 1.49 12.26
N ASN A 108 -12.17 1.14 12.65
CA ASN A 108 -11.71 1.05 14.03
C ASN A 108 -10.24 1.53 14.14
N ILE A 109 -9.76 1.68 15.38
CA ILE A 109 -8.39 2.16 15.66
C ILE A 109 -7.34 1.21 15.08
N SER A 110 -7.63 -0.10 15.03
CA SER A 110 -6.71 -1.11 14.54
C SER A 110 -6.39 -0.97 13.04
N VAL A 111 -7.29 -0.38 12.25
CA VAL A 111 -7.03 -0.05 10.83
C VAL A 111 -5.85 0.93 10.69
N GLY A 112 -5.64 1.82 11.67
CA GLY A 112 -4.49 2.74 11.68
C GLY A 112 -3.15 2.00 11.71
N TYR A 113 -3.06 0.87 12.43
CA TYR A 113 -1.85 0.05 12.46
C TYR A 113 -1.55 -0.62 11.12
N LEU A 114 -2.58 -0.91 10.31
CA LEU A 114 -2.37 -1.41 8.94
C LEU A 114 -1.65 -0.38 8.06
N GLY A 115 -1.88 0.92 8.31
CA GLY A 115 -1.16 1.99 7.61
C GLY A 115 0.35 1.95 7.87
N LEU A 116 0.78 1.59 9.08
CA LEU A 116 2.21 1.47 9.41
C LEU A 116 2.88 0.34 8.60
N LEU A 117 2.16 -0.73 8.29
CA LEU A 117 2.67 -1.86 7.50
C LEU A 117 2.94 -1.53 6.03
N VAL A 118 2.46 -0.37 5.56
CA VAL A 118 2.81 0.13 4.22
C VAL A 118 4.30 0.47 4.15
N LEU A 119 4.91 0.92 5.26
CA LEU A 119 6.34 1.23 5.30
C LEU A 119 7.22 0.02 4.93
N PRO A 120 7.10 -1.15 5.58
CA PRO A 120 7.89 -2.31 5.20
C PRO A 120 7.55 -2.82 3.81
N ALA A 121 6.29 -2.71 3.36
CA ALA A 121 5.91 -3.11 2.01
C ALA A 121 6.62 -2.28 0.93
N VAL A 122 6.60 -0.95 1.07
CA VAL A 122 7.20 -0.04 0.07
C VAL A 122 8.72 -0.11 0.10
N VAL A 123 9.33 -0.18 1.29
CA VAL A 123 10.79 -0.25 1.42
C VAL A 123 11.33 -1.59 0.91
N LEU A 124 10.67 -2.71 1.24
CA LEU A 124 11.03 -4.02 0.67
C LEU A 124 10.86 -4.04 -0.85
N GLY A 125 9.80 -3.42 -1.38
CA GLY A 125 9.58 -3.32 -2.82
C GLY A 125 10.63 -2.46 -3.54
N GLY A 126 11.10 -1.41 -2.89
CA GLY A 126 11.96 -0.37 -3.45
C GLY A 126 11.14 0.88 -3.78
N LEU A 127 11.48 2.00 -3.15
CA LEU A 127 10.75 3.28 -3.24
C LEU A 127 10.58 3.82 -4.68
N ASN A 128 11.54 3.50 -5.55
CA ASN A 128 11.61 4.02 -6.91
C ASN A 128 11.08 3.03 -7.96
N SER A 129 10.49 1.90 -7.55
CA SER A 129 10.01 0.86 -8.45
C SER A 129 8.55 0.50 -8.21
N ILE A 130 7.70 0.90 -9.15
CA ILE A 130 6.27 0.55 -9.16
C ILE A 130 6.05 -0.98 -9.10
N PRO A 131 6.68 -1.82 -9.95
CA PRO A 131 6.50 -3.28 -9.85
C PRO A 131 7.11 -3.86 -8.57
N GLY A 132 8.20 -3.26 -8.08
CA GLY A 132 8.78 -3.60 -6.78
C GLY A 132 7.80 -3.40 -5.62
N ALA A 133 7.10 -2.27 -5.59
CA ALA A 133 6.11 -1.96 -4.56
C ALA A 133 4.96 -2.98 -4.50
N ILE A 134 4.52 -3.54 -5.64
CA ILE A 134 3.51 -4.62 -5.67
C ILE A 134 4.03 -5.86 -4.95
N LEU A 135 5.22 -6.32 -5.36
CA LEU A 135 5.83 -7.52 -4.81
C LEU A 135 6.09 -7.35 -3.31
N GLY A 136 6.52 -6.15 -2.90
CA GLY A 136 6.66 -5.79 -1.49
C GLY A 136 5.35 -5.87 -0.72
N GLY A 137 4.26 -5.32 -1.26
CA GLY A 137 2.92 -5.40 -0.66
C GLY A 137 2.39 -6.83 -0.52
N ILE A 138 2.51 -7.64 -1.57
CA ILE A 138 2.12 -9.06 -1.53
C ILE A 138 2.97 -9.82 -0.51
N THR A 139 4.29 -9.62 -0.53
CA THR A 139 5.22 -10.28 0.39
C THR A 139 4.88 -9.94 1.84
N VAL A 140 4.67 -8.67 2.17
CA VAL A 140 4.28 -8.24 3.52
C VAL A 140 2.93 -8.82 3.92
N GLY A 141 1.94 -8.84 3.03
CA GLY A 141 0.64 -9.46 3.32
C GLY A 141 0.73 -10.96 3.58
N VAL A 142 1.56 -11.68 2.83
CA VAL A 142 1.82 -13.12 3.03
C VAL A 142 2.56 -13.35 4.34
N LEU A 143 3.62 -12.58 4.62
CA LEU A 143 4.37 -12.66 5.88
C LEU A 143 3.49 -12.36 7.09
N GLN A 144 2.60 -11.38 6.96
CA GLN A 144 1.64 -11.04 8.00
C GLN A 144 0.70 -12.23 8.29
N ASN A 145 0.14 -12.86 7.26
CA ASN A 145 -0.77 -14.00 7.46
C ASN A 145 -0.04 -15.25 7.97
N LEU A 146 1.16 -15.54 7.46
CA LEU A 146 1.97 -16.68 7.93
C LEU A 146 2.44 -16.49 9.37
N SER A 147 2.91 -15.29 9.74
CA SER A 147 3.32 -15.00 11.11
C SER A 147 2.14 -15.07 12.08
N GLY A 148 0.97 -14.56 11.70
CA GLY A 148 -0.25 -14.72 12.48
C GLY A 148 -0.69 -16.19 12.63
N ALA A 149 -0.51 -17.03 11.61
CA ALA A 149 -0.94 -18.43 11.69
C ALA A 149 0.03 -19.34 12.47
N TYR A 150 1.34 -19.14 12.32
CA TYR A 150 2.36 -20.04 12.86
C TYR A 150 3.09 -19.49 14.08
N LEU A 151 3.45 -18.20 14.08
CA LEU A 151 4.28 -17.60 15.12
C LEU A 151 3.46 -17.10 16.31
N ASP A 152 2.18 -16.75 16.10
CA ASP A 152 1.29 -16.29 17.17
C ASP A 152 1.07 -17.35 18.26
N ARG A 153 1.20 -18.64 17.92
CA ARG A 153 1.16 -19.75 18.89
C ARG A 153 2.36 -19.74 19.85
N TYR A 154 3.52 -19.26 19.40
CA TYR A 154 4.76 -19.26 20.20
C TYR A 154 4.99 -17.92 20.90
N PHE A 155 4.60 -16.82 20.26
CA PHE A 155 4.75 -15.47 20.78
C PHE A 155 3.39 -14.74 20.70
N PRO A 156 2.48 -14.97 21.66
CA PRO A 156 1.19 -14.29 21.65
C PRO A 156 1.36 -12.79 21.95
N GLY A 157 0.68 -11.94 21.18
CA GLY A 157 0.54 -10.50 21.52
C GLY A 157 1.05 -9.49 20.48
N GLY A 158 0.90 -9.76 19.19
CA GLY A 158 1.11 -8.75 18.13
C GLY A 158 2.24 -9.05 17.16
N VAL A 159 2.61 -10.33 17.00
CA VAL A 159 3.66 -10.73 16.05
C VAL A 159 3.27 -10.39 14.62
N LYS A 160 1.97 -10.45 14.30
CA LYS A 160 1.43 -10.12 12.98
C LYS A 160 1.80 -8.70 12.55
N GLU A 161 1.85 -7.76 13.48
CA GLU A 161 2.15 -6.36 13.23
C GLU A 161 3.66 -6.09 13.22
N VAL A 162 4.44 -6.76 14.07
CA VAL A 162 5.88 -6.49 14.23
C VAL A 162 6.75 -7.26 13.24
N PHE A 163 6.35 -8.49 12.90
CA PHE A 163 7.17 -9.39 12.08
C PHE A 163 7.53 -8.83 10.70
N PRO A 164 6.63 -8.15 9.96
CA PRO A 164 7.00 -7.53 8.69
C PRO A 164 8.11 -6.48 8.80
N PHE A 165 8.17 -5.73 9.90
CA PHE A 165 9.24 -4.75 10.14
C PHE A 165 10.56 -5.43 10.47
N ALA A 166 10.53 -6.48 11.29
CA ALA A 166 11.72 -7.26 11.61
C ALA A 166 12.29 -7.94 10.35
N PHE A 167 11.41 -8.53 9.53
CA PHE A 167 11.80 -9.12 8.25
C PHE A 167 12.39 -8.08 7.30
N MET A 168 11.77 -6.91 7.17
CA MET A 168 12.33 -5.80 6.38
C MET A 168 13.73 -5.44 6.86
N ALA A 169 13.91 -5.20 8.17
CA ALA A 169 15.21 -4.80 8.72
C ALA A 169 16.30 -5.84 8.42
N VAL A 170 16.00 -7.13 8.60
CA VAL A 170 16.95 -8.21 8.29
C VAL A 170 17.19 -8.33 6.79
N PHE A 171 16.15 -8.22 5.96
CA PHE A 171 16.27 -8.33 4.51
C PHE A 171 17.14 -7.21 3.92
N LEU A 172 16.99 -5.98 4.42
CA LEU A 172 17.78 -4.83 3.96
C LEU A 172 19.28 -4.97 4.28
N LEU A 173 19.66 -5.74 5.30
CA LEU A 173 21.08 -6.05 5.56
C LEU A 173 21.71 -6.83 4.40
N PHE A 174 20.93 -7.67 3.72
CA PHE A 174 21.40 -8.44 2.56
C PHE A 174 21.15 -7.72 1.25
N LYS A 175 20.07 -6.94 1.16
CA LYS A 175 19.65 -6.25 -0.08
C LYS A 175 19.15 -4.84 0.23
N PRO A 176 20.05 -3.84 0.36
CA PRO A 176 19.71 -2.50 0.82
C PRO A 176 18.80 -1.73 -0.15
N TYR A 177 18.75 -2.14 -1.42
CA TYR A 177 17.89 -1.53 -2.44
C TYR A 177 16.50 -2.19 -2.55
N GLY A 178 16.16 -3.16 -1.69
CA GLY A 178 14.90 -3.90 -1.78
C GLY A 178 14.84 -4.83 -3.01
N PHE A 179 13.66 -5.30 -3.39
CA PHE A 179 13.48 -6.23 -4.51
C PHE A 179 13.98 -5.65 -5.84
N TRP A 180 13.71 -4.38 -6.10
CA TRP A 180 13.94 -3.76 -7.41
C TRP A 180 14.35 -2.28 -7.34
N GLY A 181 14.99 -1.84 -6.27
CA GLY A 181 15.57 -0.50 -6.19
C GLY A 181 16.73 -0.35 -7.19
N TRP A 182 16.80 0.81 -7.82
CA TRP A 182 17.79 1.12 -8.83
C TRP A 182 19.16 1.15 -8.15
N GLU A 183 20.12 0.39 -8.66
CA GLU A 183 21.53 0.57 -8.30
C GLU A 183 21.96 1.94 -8.83
N ARG A 184 22.13 2.92 -7.94
CA ARG A 184 22.76 4.17 -8.32
C ARG A 184 24.23 3.88 -8.57
N ILE A 185 24.57 3.52 -9.81
CA ILE A 185 25.94 3.46 -10.27
C ILE A 185 26.41 4.92 -10.38
N GLU A 186 26.88 5.46 -9.26
CA GLU A 186 27.64 6.69 -9.25
C GLU A 186 28.91 6.43 -10.06
N ARG A 187 28.91 6.87 -11.32
CA ARG A 187 30.14 6.94 -12.12
C ARG A 187 30.89 8.18 -11.63
N MET A 188 31.83 7.96 -10.73
CA MET A 188 32.88 8.92 -10.37
C MET A 188 33.86 9.10 -11.52
#